data_AF-A0A3C0QZZ6-F1
#
_entry.id   AF-A0A3C0QZZ6-F1
#
_cell.length_a   1.000
_cell.length_b   1.000
_cell.length_c   1.000
_cell.angle_alpha   90.00
_cell.angle_beta   90.00
_cell.angle_gamma   90.00
#
_symmetry.space_group_name_H-M   'P 1'
#
loop_
_entity.id
_entity.type
_entity.pdbx_description
1 polymer ?
#
loop_
_entity_poly.entity_id
_entity_poly.type
_entity_poly.pdbx_seq_one_letter_code
_entity_poly.pdbx_strand_id
1 'polypeptide(L)'
;MGIIQRDSFRITVIAFAGAAIGYLNKVFLFPNVLLPEQVGLANLMITIALIYAQVASLGSSNITIRFFPFFNDKSKHHHGFLYVITAFSTAGFVAVSLLVVLLRKPFYEFYHQSSPLLVEYFWYLIPLALATLYFNLFDSYLRSLFRNVFPSLVYEIGLRLFITISVLLLAFGIVDFQGFVVVYVVANCLPAMLVIIYTLIIGQLRLKPISSSLL
;
A
#
# COMPACT_ATOMS: atom_id res chain seq x y z
N MET A 1 -5.25 30.47 -1.45
CA MET A 1 -4.61 29.74 -0.32
C MET A 1 -5.58 28.97 0.57
N GLY A 2 -6.88 29.33 0.68
CA GLY A 2 -7.83 28.67 1.60
C GLY A 2 -8.18 27.20 1.32
N ILE A 3 -8.14 26.73 0.06
CA ILE A 3 -8.44 25.32 -0.27
C ILE A 3 -7.35 24.39 0.31
N ILE A 4 -6.08 24.76 0.15
CA ILE A 4 -4.94 23.99 0.68
C ILE A 4 -4.98 23.93 2.21
N GLN A 5 -5.31 25.03 2.88
CA GLN A 5 -5.46 25.06 4.34
C GLN A 5 -6.59 24.14 4.82
N ARG A 6 -7.74 24.15 4.14
CA ARG A 6 -8.87 23.28 4.47
C ARG A 6 -8.54 21.80 4.28
N ASP A 7 -7.80 21.47 3.22
CA ASP A 7 -7.40 20.09 2.94
C ASP A 7 -6.35 19.61 3.95
N SER A 8 -5.37 20.45 4.31
CA SER A 8 -4.43 20.14 5.39
C SER A 8 -5.14 19.89 6.71
N PHE A 9 -6.12 20.74 7.09
CA PHE A 9 -6.90 20.53 8.31
C PHE A 9 -7.65 19.20 8.30
N ARG A 10 -8.30 18.86 7.18
CA ARG A 10 -9.00 17.58 7.01
C ARG A 10 -8.06 16.39 7.15
N ILE A 11 -6.88 16.45 6.51
CA ILE A 11 -5.86 15.40 6.60
C ILE A 11 -5.40 15.22 8.05
N THR A 12 -5.18 16.32 8.79
CA THR A 12 -4.82 16.26 10.20
C THR A 12 -5.90 15.59 11.05
N VAL A 13 -7.16 15.97 10.88
CA VAL A 13 -8.30 15.32 11.59
C VAL A 13 -8.38 13.83 11.25
N ILE A 14 -8.21 13.49 9.97
CA ILE A 14 -8.17 12.10 9.50
C ILE A 14 -7.05 11.32 10.17
N ALA A 15 -5.84 11.89 10.26
CA ALA A 15 -4.69 11.24 10.89
C ALA A 15 -4.92 11.02 12.40
N PHE A 16 -5.48 11.98 13.13
CA PHE A 16 -5.80 11.80 14.55
C PHE A 16 -6.88 10.73 14.77
N ALA A 17 -7.94 10.73 13.96
CA ALA A 17 -8.97 9.70 14.02
C ALA A 17 -8.41 8.31 13.69
N GLY A 18 -7.59 8.23 12.64
CA GLY A 18 -6.90 7.01 12.23
C GLY A 18 -5.95 6.47 13.29
N ALA A 19 -5.20 7.35 13.96
CA ALA A 19 -4.34 7.00 15.07
C ALA A 19 -5.13 6.42 16.26
N ALA A 20 -6.29 7.01 16.59
CA ALA A 20 -7.16 6.49 17.65
C ALA A 20 -7.66 5.07 17.34
N ILE A 21 -8.15 4.83 16.11
CA ILE A 21 -8.59 3.48 15.69
C ILE A 21 -7.41 2.50 15.64
N GLY A 22 -6.25 2.94 15.13
CA GLY A 22 -5.03 2.14 15.08
C GLY A 22 -4.54 1.75 16.47
N TYR A 23 -4.64 2.64 17.45
CA TYR A 23 -4.34 2.36 18.85
C TYR A 23 -5.28 1.30 19.42
N LEU A 24 -6.59 1.42 19.19
CA LEU A 24 -7.56 0.40 19.60
C LEU A 24 -7.24 -0.96 19.00
N ASN A 25 -6.86 -1.01 17.72
CA ASN A 25 -6.45 -2.25 17.07
C ASN A 25 -5.19 -2.84 17.72
N LYS A 26 -4.09 -2.08 17.82
CA LYS A 26 -2.81 -2.63 18.28
C LYS A 26 -2.73 -2.91 19.77
N VAL A 27 -3.37 -2.08 20.60
CA VAL A 27 -3.24 -2.18 22.07
C VAL A 27 -4.35 -3.01 22.69
N PHE A 28 -5.57 -2.92 22.18
CA PHE A 28 -6.69 -3.69 22.72
C PHE A 28 -6.99 -4.92 21.89
N LEU A 29 -7.25 -4.77 20.59
CA LEU A 29 -7.82 -5.85 19.80
C LEU A 29 -6.82 -6.99 19.54
N PHE A 30 -5.60 -6.65 19.12
CA PHE A 30 -4.57 -7.64 18.75
C PHE A 30 -4.14 -8.51 19.94
N PRO A 31 -3.75 -7.96 21.10
CA PRO A 31 -3.26 -8.79 22.21
C PRO A 31 -4.36 -9.63 22.88
N ASN A 32 -5.62 -9.21 22.80
CA ASN A 32 -6.75 -9.95 23.39
C ASN A 32 -7.25 -11.08 22.49
N VAL A 33 -7.09 -10.96 21.17
CA VAL A 33 -7.64 -11.93 20.20
C VAL A 33 -6.56 -12.87 19.65
N LEU A 34 -5.34 -12.36 19.44
CA LEU A 34 -4.25 -13.10 18.81
C LEU A 34 -3.17 -13.48 19.82
N LEU A 35 -2.51 -14.61 19.56
CA LEU A 35 -1.31 -15.01 20.30
C LEU A 35 -0.13 -14.06 20.00
N PRO A 36 0.82 -13.89 20.93
CA PRO A 36 1.98 -13.00 20.73
C PRO A 36 2.75 -13.29 19.43
N GLU A 37 2.91 -14.56 19.06
CA GLU A 37 3.58 -14.98 17.83
C GLU A 37 2.83 -14.54 16.57
N GLN A 38 1.50 -14.56 16.61
CA GLN A 38 0.63 -14.15 15.51
C GLN A 38 0.63 -12.63 15.33
N VAL A 39 0.66 -11.88 16.44
CA VAL A 39 0.88 -10.42 16.43
C VAL A 39 2.26 -10.09 15.87
N GLY A 40 3.28 -10.87 16.24
CA GLY A 40 4.63 -10.78 15.68
C GLY A 40 4.65 -10.97 14.16
N LEU A 41 4.00 -12.04 13.68
CA LEU A 41 3.85 -12.32 12.24
C LEU A 41 3.22 -11.13 11.52
N ALA A 42 2.06 -10.65 11.97
CA ALA A 42 1.35 -9.55 11.32
C ALA A 42 2.22 -8.28 11.21
N ASN A 43 2.93 -7.91 12.28
CA ASN A 43 3.83 -6.74 12.25
C ASN A 43 5.03 -6.95 11.32
N LEU A 44 5.64 -8.14 11.33
CA LEU A 44 6.78 -8.46 10.46
C LEU A 44 6.38 -8.48 8.98
N MET A 45 5.23 -9.07 8.64
CA MET A 45 4.73 -9.08 7.26
C MET A 45 4.59 -7.68 6.69
N ILE A 46 3.99 -6.75 7.44
CA ILE A 46 3.83 -5.36 7.00
C ILE A 46 5.18 -4.64 6.91
N THR A 47 6.07 -4.86 7.88
CA THR A 47 7.39 -4.22 7.88
C THR A 47 8.24 -4.68 6.69
N ILE A 48 8.26 -5.99 6.40
CA ILE A 48 8.99 -6.54 5.26
C ILE A 48 8.35 -6.12 3.94
N ALA A 49 7.02 -6.14 3.85
CA ALA A 49 6.31 -5.66 2.66
C ALA A 49 6.60 -4.18 2.38
N LEU A 50 6.70 -3.33 3.42
CA LEU A 50 7.08 -1.94 3.29
C LEU A 50 8.50 -1.81 2.73
N ILE A 51 9.49 -2.50 3.31
CA ILE A 51 10.88 -2.46 2.85
C ILE A 51 10.97 -2.94 1.40
N TYR A 52 10.31 -4.04 1.10
CA TYR A 52 10.21 -4.59 -0.25
C TYR A 52 9.66 -3.54 -1.21
N ALA A 53 8.49 -2.97 -0.92
CA ALA A 53 7.87 -1.93 -1.76
C ALA A 53 8.78 -0.72 -1.97
N GLN A 54 9.52 -0.28 -0.94
CA GLN A 54 10.47 0.84 -1.08
C GLN A 54 11.57 0.53 -2.08
N VAL A 55 12.21 -0.64 -1.99
CA VAL A 55 13.25 -1.08 -2.93
C VAL A 55 12.68 -1.26 -4.34
N ALA A 56 11.52 -1.90 -4.45
CA ALA A 56 10.83 -2.15 -5.72
C ALA A 56 10.35 -0.86 -6.41
N SER A 57 10.05 0.20 -5.65
CA SER A 57 9.58 1.47 -6.21
C SER A 57 10.63 2.16 -7.07
N LEU A 58 11.92 1.87 -6.85
CA LEU A 58 13.05 2.55 -7.49
C LEU A 58 12.95 4.09 -7.42
N GLY A 59 12.34 4.62 -6.34
CA GLY A 59 12.14 6.05 -6.13
C GLY A 59 11.00 6.68 -6.94
N SER A 60 10.13 5.88 -7.57
CA SER A 60 9.04 6.35 -8.44
C SER A 60 8.09 7.35 -7.79
N SER A 61 7.79 7.19 -6.49
CA SER A 61 7.01 8.15 -5.70
C SER A 61 7.63 9.56 -5.68
N ASN A 62 8.95 9.65 -5.49
CA ASN A 62 9.67 10.92 -5.49
C ASN A 62 9.77 11.53 -6.90
N ILE A 63 10.01 10.69 -7.91
CA ILE A 63 10.00 11.10 -9.32
C ILE A 63 8.63 11.69 -9.68
N THR A 64 7.55 11.06 -9.24
CA THR A 64 6.18 11.53 -9.43
C THR A 64 6.00 12.94 -8.87
N ILE A 65 6.29 13.14 -7.58
CA ILE A 65 6.07 14.45 -6.94
C ILE A 65 6.91 15.55 -7.59
N ARG A 66 8.16 15.25 -7.96
CA ARG A 66 9.10 16.25 -8.49
C ARG A 66 8.88 16.57 -9.96
N PHE A 67 8.64 15.57 -10.80
CA PHE A 67 8.59 15.75 -12.25
C PHE A 67 7.16 15.93 -12.79
N PHE A 68 6.13 15.47 -12.08
CA PHE A 68 4.75 15.64 -12.51
C PHE A 68 4.36 17.10 -12.84
N PRO A 69 4.77 18.13 -12.06
CA PRO A 69 4.47 19.52 -12.39
C PRO A 69 4.97 19.98 -13.78
N PHE A 70 6.08 19.40 -14.26
CA PHE A 70 6.65 19.71 -15.58
C PHE A 70 5.88 19.05 -16.73
N PHE A 71 5.17 17.95 -16.45
CA PHE A 71 4.31 17.26 -17.40
C PHE A 71 2.84 17.65 -17.26
N ASN A 72 2.49 18.58 -16.35
CA ASN A 72 1.13 18.98 -16.01
C ASN A 72 0.48 19.84 -17.11
N ASP A 73 0.24 19.21 -18.26
CA ASP A 73 -0.55 19.75 -19.36
C ASP A 73 -1.85 18.96 -19.47
N LYS A 74 -2.95 19.58 -19.03
CA LYS A 74 -4.30 18.99 -19.13
C LYS A 74 -4.72 18.74 -20.57
N SER A 75 -4.21 19.52 -21.53
CA SER A 75 -4.56 19.39 -22.96
C SER A 75 -3.90 18.16 -23.60
N LYS A 76 -2.74 17.74 -23.10
CA LYS A 76 -1.98 16.57 -23.57
C LYS A 76 -2.05 15.36 -22.64
N HIS A 77 -3.05 15.31 -21.76
CA HIS A 77 -3.27 14.19 -20.83
C HIS A 77 -2.06 13.85 -19.96
N HIS A 78 -1.33 14.86 -19.48
CA HIS A 78 -0.09 14.69 -18.72
C HIS A 78 0.97 13.83 -19.42
N HIS A 79 0.92 13.74 -20.76
CA HIS A 79 1.85 12.97 -21.59
C HIS A 79 1.98 11.48 -21.22
N GLY A 80 0.92 10.85 -20.70
CA GLY A 80 0.99 9.45 -20.30
C GLY A 80 1.99 9.19 -19.16
N PHE A 81 2.37 10.23 -18.40
CA PHE A 81 3.32 10.14 -17.28
C PHE A 81 2.97 9.01 -16.31
N LEU A 82 1.68 8.86 -15.98
CA LEU A 82 1.19 7.81 -15.10
C LEU A 82 1.46 6.40 -15.67
N TYR A 83 1.34 6.21 -16.99
CA TYR A 83 1.64 4.93 -17.62
C TYR A 83 3.13 4.60 -17.53
N VAL A 84 4.00 5.57 -17.85
CA VAL A 84 5.46 5.39 -17.81
C VAL A 84 5.93 5.08 -16.39
N ILE A 85 5.48 5.84 -15.40
CA ILE A 85 5.92 5.63 -14.01
C ILE A 85 5.37 4.34 -13.43
N THR A 86 4.14 3.95 -13.79
CA THR A 86 3.56 2.67 -13.39
C THR A 86 4.34 1.53 -14.00
N ALA A 87 4.61 1.55 -15.31
CA ALA A 87 5.41 0.53 -15.99
C ALA A 87 6.83 0.41 -15.40
N PHE A 88 7.46 1.55 -15.08
CA PHE A 88 8.77 1.59 -14.43
C PHE A 88 8.74 0.95 -13.03
N SER A 89 7.74 1.29 -12.20
CA SER A 89 7.55 0.67 -10.88
C SER A 89 7.21 -0.82 -10.97
N THR A 90 6.41 -1.23 -11.95
CA THR A 90 6.10 -2.65 -12.18
C THR A 90 7.35 -3.42 -12.58
N ALA A 91 8.19 -2.86 -13.45
CA ALA A 91 9.47 -3.49 -13.83
C ALA A 91 10.41 -3.63 -12.62
N GLY A 92 10.52 -2.58 -11.79
CA GLY A 92 11.26 -2.63 -10.52
C GLY A 92 10.72 -3.69 -9.57
N PHE A 93 9.40 -3.78 -9.44
CA PHE A 93 8.75 -4.82 -8.64
C PHE A 93 9.06 -6.23 -9.14
N VAL A 94 8.96 -6.50 -10.45
CA VAL A 94 9.29 -7.82 -11.01
C VAL A 94 10.75 -8.18 -10.76
N ALA A 95 11.68 -7.24 -10.97
CA ALA A 95 13.10 -7.46 -10.72
C ALA A 95 13.39 -7.81 -9.24
N VAL A 96 12.82 -7.05 -8.31
CA VAL A 96 12.97 -7.32 -6.87
C VAL A 96 12.26 -8.61 -6.47
N SER A 97 11.12 -8.93 -7.07
CA SER A 97 10.40 -10.19 -6.83
C SER A 97 11.23 -11.40 -7.20
N LEU A 98 11.88 -11.36 -8.37
CA LEU A 98 12.79 -12.41 -8.81
C LEU A 98 13.96 -12.57 -7.84
N LEU A 99 14.56 -11.46 -7.40
CA LEU A 99 15.63 -11.49 -6.39
C LEU A 99 15.16 -12.09 -5.05
N VAL A 100 13.98 -11.71 -4.57
CA VAL A 100 13.40 -12.23 -3.31
C VAL A 100 13.14 -13.74 -3.40
N VAL A 101 12.64 -14.22 -4.54
CA VAL A 101 12.43 -15.66 -4.77
C VAL A 101 13.76 -16.42 -4.82
N LEU A 102 14.79 -15.85 -5.46
CA LEU A 102 16.15 -16.42 -5.48
C LEU A 102 16.80 -16.46 -4.09
N LEU A 103 16.54 -15.45 -3.27
CA LEU A 103 17.04 -15.32 -1.89
C LEU A 103 16.18 -16.06 -0.86
N ARG A 104 15.24 -16.91 -1.29
CA ARG A 104 14.35 -17.67 -0.39
C ARG A 104 15.12 -18.55 0.60
N LYS A 105 16.22 -19.18 0.18
CA LYS A 105 17.04 -20.05 1.06
C LYS A 105 17.69 -19.26 2.21
N PRO A 106 18.45 -18.18 1.96
CA PRO A 106 18.93 -17.30 3.02
C PRO A 106 17.82 -16.76 3.92
N PHE A 107 16.67 -16.40 3.33
CA PHE A 107 15.51 -15.93 4.10
C PHE A 107 14.99 -17.00 5.07
N TYR A 108 14.85 -18.24 4.59
CA TYR A 108 14.44 -19.37 5.42
C TYR A 108 15.42 -19.59 6.57
N GLU A 109 16.72 -19.65 6.28
CA GLU A 109 17.76 -19.90 7.30
C GLU A 109 17.78 -18.83 8.39
N PHE A 110 17.56 -17.56 8.02
CA PHE A 110 17.54 -16.44 8.96
C PHE A 110 16.28 -16.42 9.85
N TYR A 111 15.10 -16.71 9.28
CA TYR A 111 13.83 -16.57 9.99
C TYR A 111 13.25 -17.87 10.55
N HIS A 112 13.74 -19.04 10.17
CA HIS A 112 13.16 -20.31 10.62
C HIS A 112 13.20 -20.49 12.14
N GLN A 113 14.27 -20.06 12.81
CA GLN A 113 14.39 -20.18 14.27
C GLN A 113 13.63 -19.07 15.01
N SER A 114 13.68 -17.85 14.49
CA SER A 114 13.13 -16.66 15.16
C SER A 114 11.64 -16.45 14.89
N SER A 115 11.14 -16.88 13.73
CA SER A 115 9.75 -16.67 13.28
C SER A 115 9.31 -17.73 12.26
N PRO A 116 9.06 -18.99 12.70
CA PRO A 116 8.64 -20.08 11.81
C PRO A 116 7.40 -19.74 10.98
N LEU A 117 6.43 -19.05 11.60
CA LEU A 117 5.20 -18.59 10.95
C LEU A 117 5.50 -17.70 9.72
N LEU A 118 6.49 -16.82 9.80
CA LEU A 118 6.81 -15.91 8.69
C LEU A 118 7.30 -16.69 7.45
N VAL A 119 7.99 -17.79 7.68
CA VAL A 119 8.50 -18.67 6.62
C VAL A 119 7.34 -19.38 5.92
N GLU A 120 6.33 -19.82 6.67
CA GLU A 120 5.12 -20.45 6.12
C GLU A 120 4.33 -19.49 5.24
N TYR A 121 4.16 -18.24 5.70
CA TYR A 121 3.40 -17.20 5.00
C TYR A 121 4.25 -16.34 4.05
N PHE A 122 5.47 -16.78 3.69
CA PHE A 122 6.40 -16.03 2.84
C PHE A 122 5.78 -15.53 1.53
N TRP A 123 4.97 -16.36 0.87
CA TRP A 123 4.35 -16.01 -0.42
C TRP A 123 3.37 -14.83 -0.34
N TYR A 124 2.80 -14.56 0.83
CA TYR A 124 1.92 -13.41 1.04
C TYR A 124 2.68 -12.07 1.11
N LEU A 125 4.00 -12.08 1.27
CA LEU A 125 4.82 -10.87 1.22
C LEU A 125 4.79 -10.22 -0.16
N ILE A 126 4.69 -11.01 -1.24
CA ILE A 126 4.65 -10.53 -2.62
C ILE A 126 3.39 -9.68 -2.88
N PRO A 127 2.15 -10.16 -2.67
CA PRO A 127 0.96 -9.35 -2.89
C PRO A 127 0.89 -8.15 -1.93
N LEU A 128 1.34 -8.29 -0.67
CA LEU A 128 1.43 -7.17 0.25
C LEU A 128 2.36 -6.07 -0.28
N ALA A 129 3.58 -6.43 -0.68
CA ALA A 129 4.55 -5.49 -1.22
C ALA A 129 4.04 -4.82 -2.50
N LEU A 130 3.36 -5.57 -3.38
CA LEU A 130 2.75 -5.04 -4.59
C LEU A 130 1.67 -4.00 -4.27
N ALA A 131 0.78 -4.32 -3.32
CA ALA A 131 -0.26 -3.40 -2.88
C ALA A 131 0.33 -2.14 -2.25
N THR A 132 1.34 -2.28 -1.37
CA THR A 132 2.03 -1.14 -0.76
C THR A 132 2.71 -0.26 -1.81
N LEU A 133 3.38 -0.87 -2.80
CA LEU A 133 4.02 -0.16 -3.91
C LEU A 133 3.00 0.65 -4.72
N TYR A 134 1.90 0.02 -5.17
CA TYR A 134 0.89 0.74 -5.92
C TYR A 134 0.18 1.80 -5.09
N PHE A 135 -0.16 1.51 -3.83
CA PHE A 135 -0.74 2.52 -2.94
C PHE A 135 0.16 3.76 -2.87
N ASN A 136 1.46 3.59 -2.61
CA ASN A 136 2.40 4.70 -2.51
C ASN A 136 2.58 5.46 -3.83
N LEU A 137 2.57 4.76 -4.97
CA LEU A 137 2.67 5.37 -6.29
C LEU A 137 1.47 6.25 -6.58
N PHE A 138 0.25 5.72 -6.41
CA PHE A 138 -0.98 6.45 -6.69
C PHE A 138 -1.26 7.54 -5.66
N ASP A 139 -0.89 7.34 -4.40
CA ASP A 139 -0.91 8.40 -3.38
C ASP A 139 -0.02 9.57 -3.80
N SER A 140 1.21 9.30 -4.22
CA SER A 140 2.14 10.33 -4.71
C SER A 140 1.59 11.08 -5.94
N TYR A 141 0.94 10.38 -6.85
CA TYR A 141 0.28 10.97 -8.03
C TYR A 141 -0.93 11.84 -7.67
N LEU A 142 -1.80 11.38 -6.77
CA LEU A 142 -2.93 12.18 -6.31
C LEU A 142 -2.47 13.39 -5.50
N ARG A 143 -1.37 13.26 -4.77
CA ARG A 143 -0.73 14.35 -4.05
C ARG A 143 -0.19 15.42 -5.00
N SER A 144 0.43 15.03 -6.11
CA SER A 144 0.88 15.98 -7.15
C SER A 144 -0.29 16.68 -7.87
N LEU A 145 -1.49 16.10 -7.82
CA LEU A 145 -2.74 16.68 -8.29
C LEU A 145 -3.51 17.48 -7.22
N PHE A 146 -2.95 17.67 -6.03
CA PHE A 146 -3.61 18.29 -4.87
C PHE A 146 -4.90 17.58 -4.42
N ARG A 147 -4.98 16.26 -4.60
CA ARG A 147 -6.13 15.39 -4.21
C ARG A 147 -5.75 14.36 -3.15
N ASN A 148 -5.00 14.79 -2.13
CA ASN A 148 -4.48 13.90 -1.09
C ASN A 148 -5.49 13.50 0.01
N VAL A 149 -6.63 14.19 0.11
CA VAL A 149 -7.60 13.95 1.20
C VAL A 149 -8.16 12.52 1.14
N PHE A 150 -8.49 12.01 -0.05
CA PHE A 150 -9.06 10.67 -0.20
C PHE A 150 -8.05 9.55 0.08
N PRO A 151 -6.83 9.54 -0.52
CA PRO A 151 -5.79 8.58 -0.15
C PRO A 151 -5.47 8.58 1.34
N SER A 152 -5.38 9.76 1.95
CA SER A 152 -5.16 9.90 3.39
C SER A 152 -6.29 9.26 4.19
N LEU A 153 -7.57 9.48 3.83
CA LEU A 153 -8.71 8.85 4.49
C LEU A 153 -8.68 7.32 4.38
N VAL A 154 -8.45 6.81 3.17
CA VAL A 154 -8.41 5.36 2.91
C VAL A 154 -7.29 4.70 3.68
N TYR A 155 -6.11 5.32 3.74
CA TYR A 155 -4.99 4.77 4.50
C TYR A 155 -5.23 4.90 5.99
N GLU A 156 -5.42 6.12 6.50
CA GLU A 156 -5.48 6.41 7.94
C GLU A 156 -6.68 5.79 8.65
N ILE A 157 -7.84 5.74 7.99
CA ILE A 157 -9.07 5.22 8.60
C ILE A 157 -9.47 3.91 7.93
N GLY A 158 -9.55 3.88 6.59
CA GLY A 158 -10.02 2.72 5.85
C GLY A 158 -9.23 1.45 6.14
N LEU A 159 -7.89 1.49 6.03
CA LEU A 159 -7.04 0.36 6.36
C LEU A 159 -7.25 -0.08 7.81
N ARG A 160 -7.29 0.86 8.76
CA ARG A 160 -7.48 0.54 10.18
C ARG A 160 -8.80 -0.21 10.39
N LEU A 161 -9.88 0.24 9.75
CA LEU A 161 -11.18 -0.44 9.79
C LEU A 161 -11.14 -1.83 9.14
N PHE A 162 -10.49 -2.00 7.99
CA PHE A 162 -10.36 -3.32 7.36
C PHE A 162 -9.58 -4.30 8.25
N ILE A 163 -8.56 -3.81 8.95
CA ILE A 163 -7.81 -4.61 9.91
C ILE A 163 -8.65 -4.94 11.14
N THR A 164 -9.44 -3.99 11.66
CA THR A 164 -10.40 -4.24 12.75
C THR A 164 -11.37 -5.35 12.35
N ILE A 165 -11.96 -5.27 11.16
CA ILE A 165 -12.89 -6.29 10.64
C ILE A 165 -12.18 -7.65 10.54
N SER A 166 -10.94 -7.68 10.05
CA SER A 166 -10.16 -8.93 9.95
C SER A 166 -9.98 -9.61 11.30
N VAL A 167 -9.66 -8.84 12.34
CA VAL A 167 -9.49 -9.36 13.72
C VAL A 167 -10.83 -9.76 14.32
N LEU A 168 -11.91 -9.00 14.09
CA LEU A 168 -13.23 -9.35 14.58
C LEU A 168 -13.75 -10.66 13.97
N LEU A 169 -13.49 -10.91 12.69
CA LEU A 169 -13.86 -12.19 12.05
C LEU A 169 -13.18 -13.38 12.74
N LEU A 170 -11.92 -13.24 13.15
CA LEU A 170 -11.21 -14.23 13.95
C LEU A 170 -11.79 -14.34 15.37
N ALA A 171 -12.08 -13.20 16.02
CA ALA A 171 -12.63 -13.16 17.37
C ALA A 171 -14.01 -13.84 17.50
N PHE A 172 -14.85 -13.71 16.46
CA PHE A 172 -16.14 -14.40 16.39
C PHE A 172 -16.05 -15.85 15.92
N GLY A 173 -14.84 -16.36 15.63
CA GLY A 173 -14.61 -17.72 15.15
C GLY A 173 -15.17 -17.99 13.75
N ILE A 174 -15.43 -16.94 12.95
CA ILE A 174 -15.92 -17.07 11.56
C ILE A 174 -14.79 -17.60 10.66
N VAL A 175 -13.56 -17.24 10.98
CA VAL A 175 -12.34 -17.72 10.31
C VAL A 175 -11.38 -18.28 11.36
N ASP A 176 -10.59 -19.27 10.97
CA ASP A 176 -9.45 -19.75 11.73
C ASP A 176 -8.23 -18.83 11.52
N PHE A 177 -7.08 -19.18 12.11
CA PHE A 177 -5.88 -18.36 11.98
C PHE A 177 -5.37 -18.26 10.53
N GLN A 178 -5.43 -19.35 9.76
CA GLN A 178 -5.01 -19.33 8.36
C GLN A 178 -5.93 -18.43 7.52
N GLY A 179 -7.25 -18.54 7.72
CA GLY A 179 -8.24 -17.64 7.15
C GLY A 179 -8.03 -16.19 7.56
N PHE A 180 -7.68 -15.93 8.82
CA PHE A 180 -7.31 -14.60 9.30
C PHE A 180 -6.14 -14.01 8.51
N VAL A 181 -5.06 -14.77 8.27
CA VAL A 181 -3.91 -14.25 7.50
C VAL A 181 -4.33 -13.87 6.07
N VAL A 182 -5.16 -14.68 5.41
CA VAL A 182 -5.67 -14.36 4.07
C VAL A 182 -6.50 -13.07 4.09
N VAL A 183 -7.47 -12.97 5.01
CA VAL A 183 -8.32 -11.79 5.15
C VAL A 183 -7.49 -10.56 5.50
N TYR A 184 -6.50 -10.70 6.37
CA TYR A 184 -5.57 -9.64 6.75
C TYR A 184 -4.75 -9.15 5.55
N VAL A 185 -4.24 -10.06 4.71
CA VAL A 185 -3.52 -9.68 3.49
C VAL A 185 -4.43 -8.97 2.51
N VAL A 186 -5.65 -9.47 2.30
CA VAL A 186 -6.66 -8.82 1.46
C VAL A 186 -6.99 -7.42 2.00
N ALA A 187 -7.20 -7.28 3.31
CA ALA A 187 -7.46 -6.00 3.98
C ALA A 187 -6.35 -4.96 3.74
N ASN A 188 -5.09 -5.40 3.71
CA ASN A 188 -3.96 -4.54 3.36
C ASN A 188 -3.86 -4.23 1.86
N CYS A 189 -4.43 -5.07 1.00
CA CYS A 189 -4.50 -4.83 -0.45
C CYS A 189 -5.62 -3.86 -0.85
N LEU A 190 -6.71 -3.81 -0.07
CA LEU A 190 -7.89 -2.98 -0.36
C LEU A 190 -7.58 -1.47 -0.52
N PRO A 191 -6.75 -0.82 0.32
CA PRO A 191 -6.40 0.58 0.14
C PRO A 191 -5.83 0.89 -1.24
N ALA A 192 -4.93 0.04 -1.75
CA ALA A 192 -4.34 0.20 -3.07
C ALA A 192 -5.42 0.15 -4.15
N MET A 193 -6.30 -0.84 -4.09
CA MET A 193 -7.42 -0.99 -5.03
C MET A 193 -8.35 0.22 -5.00
N LEU A 194 -8.72 0.70 -3.82
CA LEU A 194 -9.62 1.85 -3.66
C LEU A 194 -9.02 3.14 -4.23
N VAL A 195 -7.73 3.38 -4.02
CA VAL A 195 -7.04 4.56 -4.56
C VAL A 195 -6.90 4.45 -6.09
N ILE A 196 -6.61 3.27 -6.63
CA ILE A 196 -6.58 3.03 -8.08
C ILE A 196 -7.97 3.28 -8.70
N ILE A 197 -9.03 2.73 -8.11
CA ILE A 197 -10.42 2.92 -8.56
C ILE A 197 -10.81 4.40 -8.48
N TYR A 198 -10.48 5.08 -7.39
CA TYR A 198 -10.71 6.52 -7.27
C TYR A 198 -10.01 7.30 -8.38
N THR A 199 -8.76 6.94 -8.69
CA THR A 199 -7.98 7.55 -9.77
C THR A 199 -8.62 7.30 -11.15
N LEU A 200 -9.22 6.12 -11.38
CA LEU A 200 -10.02 5.80 -12.59
C LEU A 200 -11.23 6.72 -12.70
N ILE A 201 -12.01 6.83 -11.61
CA ILE A 201 -13.28 7.58 -11.58
C ILE A 201 -13.06 9.07 -11.85
N ILE A 202 -12.00 9.67 -11.31
CA ILE A 202 -11.69 11.08 -11.57
C ILE A 202 -11.18 11.33 -13.01
N GLY A 203 -11.10 10.30 -13.85
CA GLY A 203 -10.69 10.38 -15.25
C GLY A 203 -9.22 10.70 -15.46
N GLN A 204 -8.42 10.68 -14.39
CA GLN A 204 -6.97 10.95 -14.42
C GLN A 204 -6.15 9.68 -14.71
N LEU A 205 -6.81 8.53 -14.82
CA LEU A 205 -6.19 7.26 -15.14
C LEU A 205 -6.38 6.97 -16.64
N ARG A 206 -5.56 7.60 -17.49
CA ARG A 206 -5.50 7.30 -18.93
C ARG A 206 -4.22 6.55 -19.25
N LEU A 207 -4.29 5.21 -19.24
CA LEU A 207 -3.22 4.28 -19.59
C LEU A 207 -3.05 4.13 -21.11
N LYS A 208 -3.03 5.23 -21.87
CA LYS A 208 -2.71 5.15 -23.30
C LYS A 208 -1.22 5.45 -23.52
N PRO A 209 -0.46 4.53 -24.14
CA PRO A 209 0.88 4.87 -24.62
C PRO A 209 0.76 5.96 -25.68
N ILE A 210 1.67 6.93 -25.66
CA ILE A 210 1.77 7.94 -26.72
C ILE A 210 2.19 7.23 -28.00
N SER A 211 1.33 7.25 -29.02
CA SER A 211 1.75 7.00 -30.39
C SER A 211 2.69 8.12 -30.79
N SER A 212 3.94 7.78 -31.09
CA SER A 212 5.01 8.66 -31.56
C SER A 212 4.68 9.20 -32.96
N SER A 213 3.79 10.18 -33.05
CA SER A 213 3.41 10.78 -34.34
C SER A 213 3.58 12.30 -34.39
N LEU A 214 4.50 12.88 -33.59
CA LEU A 214 4.96 14.26 -33.73
C LEU A 214 6.40 14.41 -33.18
N LEU A 215 7.36 13.81 -33.90
CA LEU A 215 8.69 14.39 -34.15
C LEU A 215 8.68 14.86 -35.61
#